data_AF-A0A1W1D5K5-F1
#
_entry.id   AF-A0A1W1D5K5-F1
#
_cell.length_a   1.000
_cell.length_b   1.000
_cell.length_c   1.000
_cell.angle_alpha   90.00
_cell.angle_beta   90.00
_cell.angle_gamma   90.00
#
_symmetry.space_group_name_H-M   'P 1'
#
loop_
_entity.id
_entity.type
_entity.pdbx_description
1 polymer ?
#
loop_
_entity_poly.entity_id
_entity_poly.type
_entity_poly.pdbx_seq_one_letter_code
_entity_poly.pdbx_strand_id
1 'polypeptide(L)'
;MKWQLLIIFAILFQGCNLFKTQDEIEQQRKEEHLRFEKKLQELKEVELKKIEEQTKIQLALLQSKKELANINKTQELKKAELQLELDKQKILLQKEQLKQEYQLKLKETEKDAVMEEKLYIVLLIALLILTISFFTYYYFKKRREDKLMAYNDNLKKYFHQKENEARLQIAEKILDTINSGHLDKEQENQLIRALSGATTQQETTPQEEIPQIEEKKFIEIEHK
;
A
#
# COMPACT_ATOMS: atom_id res chain seq x y z
N MET A 1 13.32 -8.40 10.16
CA MET A 1 12.58 -9.46 9.44
C MET A 1 11.17 -9.71 9.98
N LYS A 2 10.95 -9.87 11.30
CA LYS A 2 9.61 -10.16 11.86
C LYS A 2 8.51 -9.13 11.49
N TRP A 3 8.83 -7.84 11.48
CA TRP A 3 7.88 -6.78 11.13
C TRP A 3 7.48 -6.75 9.65
N GLN A 4 8.38 -7.16 8.74
CA GLN A 4 8.08 -7.19 7.31
C GLN A 4 7.14 -8.33 6.94
N LEU A 5 7.26 -9.48 7.63
CA LEU A 5 6.31 -10.59 7.50
C LEU A 5 4.91 -10.20 7.99
N LEU A 6 4.80 -9.42 9.07
CA LEU A 6 3.50 -8.91 9.56
C LEU A 6 2.84 -7.95 8.57
N ILE A 7 3.62 -7.07 7.93
CA ILE A 7 3.10 -6.14 6.92
C ILE A 7 2.64 -6.89 5.67
N ILE A 8 3.39 -7.87 5.19
CA ILE A 8 2.99 -8.71 4.05
C ILE A 8 1.73 -9.51 4.38
N PHE A 9 1.64 -10.08 5.59
CA PHE A 9 0.47 -10.83 6.03
C PHE A 9 -0.78 -9.94 6.16
N ALA A 10 -0.62 -8.70 6.65
CA ALA A 10 -1.72 -7.73 6.72
C ALA A 10 -2.23 -7.32 5.33
N ILE A 11 -1.34 -7.15 4.34
CA ILE A 11 -1.72 -6.82 2.96
C ILE A 11 -2.43 -8.00 2.29
N LEU A 12 -1.97 -9.23 2.52
CA LEU A 12 -2.65 -10.44 2.04
C LEU A 12 -4.03 -10.62 2.67
N PHE A 13 -4.20 -10.26 3.95
CA PHE A 13 -5.49 -10.33 4.64
C PHE A 13 -6.48 -9.25 4.17
N GLN A 14 -6.01 -8.04 3.87
CA GLN A 14 -6.83 -7.01 3.24
C GLN A 14 -7.25 -7.38 1.80
N GLY A 15 -6.37 -8.07 1.07
CA GLY A 15 -6.70 -8.62 -0.25
C GLY A 15 -7.73 -9.76 -0.22
N CYS A 16 -7.98 -10.38 0.94
CA CYS A 16 -8.99 -11.42 1.06
C CYS A 16 -10.44 -10.88 1.00
N ASN A 17 -10.63 -9.56 1.20
CA ASN A 17 -11.92 -8.89 0.99
C ASN A 17 -12.18 -8.50 -0.48
N LEU A 18 -11.18 -8.64 -1.37
CA LEU A 18 -11.34 -8.40 -2.81
C LEU A 18 -11.99 -9.58 -3.54
N PHE A 19 -12.02 -10.76 -2.93
CA PHE A 19 -12.76 -11.93 -3.42
C PHE A 19 -14.21 -11.92 -2.92
N LYS A 20 -14.92 -10.79 -3.09
CA LYS A 20 -16.36 -10.92 -3.33
C LYS A 20 -16.47 -11.71 -4.63
N THR A 21 -16.88 -12.96 -4.51
CA THR A 21 -17.03 -13.89 -5.64
C THR A 21 -17.77 -13.18 -6.77
N GLN A 22 -17.30 -13.31 -8.02
CA GLN A 22 -17.99 -12.76 -9.20
C GLN A 22 -19.51 -13.04 -9.16
N ASP A 23 -19.89 -14.17 -8.56
CA ASP A 23 -21.27 -14.57 -8.28
C ASP A 23 -22.07 -13.58 -7.41
N GLU A 24 -21.48 -12.98 -6.37
CA GLU A 24 -22.16 -11.98 -5.52
C GLU A 24 -22.40 -10.67 -6.27
N ILE A 25 -21.45 -10.25 -7.11
CA ILE A 25 -21.58 -9.05 -7.95
C ILE A 25 -22.64 -9.28 -9.04
N GLU A 26 -22.66 -10.47 -9.65
CA GLU A 26 -23.71 -10.84 -10.61
C GLU A 26 -25.09 -10.94 -9.95
N GLN A 27 -25.19 -11.47 -8.73
CA GLN A 27 -26.45 -11.54 -8.00
C GLN A 27 -26.97 -10.14 -7.68
N GLN A 28 -26.11 -9.22 -7.23
CA GLN A 28 -26.51 -7.83 -6.99
C GLN A 28 -27.01 -7.14 -8.28
N ARG A 29 -26.32 -7.33 -9.41
CA ARG A 29 -26.80 -6.79 -10.70
C ARG A 29 -28.14 -7.40 -11.11
N LYS A 30 -28.33 -8.71 -10.95
CA LYS A 30 -29.60 -9.40 -11.25
C LYS A 30 -30.73 -8.90 -10.35
N GLU A 31 -30.47 -8.67 -9.06
CA GLU A 31 -31.44 -8.12 -8.13
C GLU A 31 -31.81 -6.67 -8.46
N GLU A 32 -30.83 -5.83 -8.81
CA GLU A 32 -31.09 -4.45 -9.23
C GLU A 32 -31.88 -4.38 -10.55
N HIS A 33 -31.54 -5.22 -11.52
CA HIS A 33 -32.31 -5.38 -12.75
C HIS A 33 -33.74 -5.83 -12.47
N LEU A 34 -33.92 -6.82 -11.60
CA LEU A 34 -35.23 -7.33 -11.22
C LEU A 34 -36.04 -6.28 -10.46
N ARG A 35 -35.42 -5.49 -9.58
CA ARG A 35 -36.07 -4.36 -8.88
C ARG A 35 -36.47 -3.26 -9.85
N PHE A 36 -35.62 -2.94 -10.83
CA PHE A 36 -35.94 -1.97 -11.87
C PHE A 36 -37.09 -2.45 -12.75
N GLU A 37 -37.07 -3.72 -13.15
CA GLU A 37 -38.14 -4.32 -13.95
C GLU A 37 -39.46 -4.36 -13.18
N LYS A 38 -39.44 -4.72 -11.89
CA LYS A 38 -40.60 -4.64 -11.00
C LYS A 38 -41.14 -3.22 -10.88
N LYS A 39 -40.28 -2.21 -10.69
CA LYS A 39 -40.72 -0.79 -10.67
C LYS A 39 -41.36 -0.38 -12.00
N LEU A 40 -40.81 -0.85 -13.12
CA LEU A 40 -41.36 -0.58 -14.45
C LEU A 40 -42.71 -1.27 -14.67
N GLN A 41 -42.88 -2.49 -14.15
CA GLN A 41 -44.14 -3.22 -14.18
C GLN A 41 -45.18 -2.63 -13.23
N GLU A 42 -44.79 -2.20 -12.02
CA GLU A 42 -45.67 -1.52 -11.07
C GLU A 42 -46.18 -0.19 -11.63
N LEU A 43 -45.30 0.64 -12.22
CA LEU A 43 -45.70 1.84 -12.95
C LEU A 43 -46.68 1.50 -14.09
N LYS A 44 -46.40 0.44 -14.85
CA LYS A 44 -47.24 0.03 -15.98
C LYS A 44 -48.61 -0.49 -15.52
N GLU A 45 -48.67 -1.31 -14.48
CA GLU A 45 -49.92 -1.93 -14.06
C GLU A 45 -50.76 -1.04 -13.17
N VAL A 46 -50.16 -0.36 -12.20
CA VAL A 46 -50.91 0.42 -11.21
C VAL A 46 -51.43 1.71 -11.83
N GLU A 47 -50.63 2.40 -12.64
CA GLU A 47 -51.04 3.69 -13.21
C GLU A 47 -51.94 3.50 -14.44
N LEU A 48 -51.62 2.60 -15.38
CA LEU A 48 -52.48 2.40 -16.55
C LEU A 48 -53.82 1.76 -16.19
N LYS A 49 -53.86 0.75 -15.28
CA LYS A 49 -55.15 0.13 -14.90
C LYS A 49 -56.03 1.08 -14.11
N LYS A 50 -55.47 1.87 -13.17
CA LYS A 50 -56.25 2.87 -12.42
C LYS A 50 -56.81 3.95 -13.35
N ILE A 51 -56.01 4.42 -14.32
CA ILE A 51 -56.47 5.40 -15.29
C ILE A 51 -57.53 4.79 -16.21
N GLU A 52 -57.35 3.58 -16.72
CA GLU A 52 -58.34 2.89 -17.57
C GLU A 52 -59.66 2.60 -16.85
N GLU A 53 -59.62 2.22 -15.57
CA GLU A 53 -60.83 1.98 -14.77
C GLU A 53 -61.54 3.29 -14.42
N GLN A 54 -60.82 4.29 -13.92
CA GLN A 54 -61.41 5.60 -13.63
C GLN A 54 -62.01 6.24 -14.88
N THR A 55 -61.36 6.07 -16.04
CA THR A 55 -61.84 6.60 -17.31
C THR A 55 -63.02 5.82 -17.88
N LYS A 56 -63.05 4.48 -17.78
CA LYS A 56 -64.25 3.70 -18.15
C LYS A 56 -65.46 4.10 -17.31
N ILE A 57 -65.26 4.32 -16.01
CA ILE A 57 -66.30 4.80 -15.11
C ILE A 57 -66.74 6.21 -15.51
N GLN A 58 -65.81 7.14 -15.75
CA GLN A 58 -66.15 8.52 -16.15
C GLN A 58 -66.82 8.59 -17.53
N LEU A 59 -66.35 7.82 -18.51
CA LEU A 59 -66.94 7.73 -19.84
C LEU A 59 -68.33 7.10 -19.81
N ALA A 60 -68.55 6.05 -19.02
CA ALA A 60 -69.86 5.44 -18.83
C ALA A 60 -70.85 6.38 -18.10
N LEU A 61 -70.36 7.13 -17.10
CA LEU A 61 -71.16 8.13 -16.37
C LEU A 61 -71.49 9.34 -17.28
N LEU A 62 -70.60 9.70 -18.20
CA LEU A 62 -70.87 10.73 -19.21
C LEU A 62 -71.80 10.23 -20.33
N GLN A 63 -71.67 8.97 -20.76
CA GLN A 63 -72.54 8.33 -21.76
C GLN A 63 -73.97 8.10 -21.24
N SER A 64 -74.15 7.68 -19.99
CA SER A 64 -75.48 7.57 -19.36
C SER A 64 -76.15 8.94 -19.19
N LYS A 65 -75.38 10.01 -19.00
CA LYS A 65 -75.87 11.39 -18.95
C LYS A 65 -76.11 12.03 -20.34
N LYS A 66 -75.91 11.30 -21.44
CA LYS A 66 -75.95 11.78 -22.83
C LYS A 66 -77.37 12.04 -23.35
N GLU A 67 -78.40 11.51 -22.69
CA GLU A 67 -79.80 11.62 -23.16
C GLU A 67 -80.41 13.03 -23.02
N LEU A 68 -79.73 14.01 -22.40
CA LEU A 68 -80.35 15.31 -22.05
C LEU A 68 -79.61 16.62 -22.44
N ALA A 69 -78.38 16.63 -22.99
CA ALA A 69 -77.71 17.90 -23.35
C ALA A 69 -76.49 17.73 -24.31
N ASN A 70 -76.64 18.04 -25.61
CA ASN A 70 -75.67 17.63 -26.64
C ASN A 70 -74.47 18.57 -26.92
N ILE A 71 -74.49 19.85 -26.52
CA ILE A 71 -73.44 20.81 -26.98
C ILE A 71 -72.34 21.05 -25.92
N ASN A 72 -72.67 21.35 -24.67
CA ASN A 72 -71.64 21.60 -23.64
C ASN A 72 -70.87 20.33 -23.24
N LYS A 73 -71.50 19.16 -23.32
CA LYS A 73 -70.88 17.87 -22.97
C LYS A 73 -69.91 17.34 -24.02
N THR A 74 -70.04 17.70 -25.29
CA THR A 74 -69.07 17.29 -26.32
C THR A 74 -67.74 18.01 -26.14
N GLN A 75 -67.75 19.25 -25.60
CA GLN A 75 -66.52 19.95 -25.19
C GLN A 75 -65.88 19.31 -23.97
N GLU A 76 -66.67 18.85 -22.99
CA GLU A 76 -66.15 18.15 -21.81
C GLU A 76 -65.53 16.79 -22.16
N LEU A 77 -66.15 16.03 -23.06
CA LEU A 77 -65.59 14.77 -23.56
C LEU A 77 -64.24 14.98 -24.28
N LYS A 78 -64.15 15.98 -25.16
CA LYS A 78 -62.89 16.32 -25.83
C LYS A 78 -61.81 16.77 -24.86
N LYS A 79 -62.17 17.49 -23.79
CA LYS A 79 -61.24 17.87 -22.72
C LYS A 79 -60.72 16.65 -21.96
N ALA A 80 -61.58 15.68 -21.66
CA ALA A 80 -61.20 14.43 -21.01
C ALA A 80 -60.29 13.57 -21.91
N GLU A 81 -60.56 13.49 -23.20
CA GLU A 81 -59.71 12.80 -24.19
C GLU A 81 -58.31 13.45 -24.29
N LEU A 82 -58.24 14.78 -24.36
CA LEU A 82 -56.96 15.52 -24.38
C LEU A 82 -56.16 15.37 -23.09
N GLN A 83 -56.83 15.35 -21.93
CA GLN A 83 -56.16 15.07 -20.65
C GLN A 83 -55.55 13.66 -20.62
N LEU A 84 -56.24 12.68 -21.20
CA LEU A 84 -55.77 11.31 -21.30
C LEU A 84 -54.53 11.19 -22.20
N GLU A 85 -54.52 11.89 -23.35
CA GLU A 85 -53.34 11.94 -24.21
C GLU A 85 -52.15 12.59 -23.51
N LEU A 86 -52.37 13.67 -22.75
CA LEU A 86 -51.34 14.33 -21.95
C LEU A 86 -50.78 13.41 -20.87
N ASP A 87 -51.62 12.68 -20.14
CA ASP A 87 -51.16 11.80 -19.07
C ASP A 87 -50.43 10.57 -19.62
N LYS A 88 -50.86 10.03 -20.76
CA LYS A 88 -50.09 9.00 -21.50
C LYS A 88 -48.72 9.51 -21.90
N GLN A 89 -48.63 10.73 -22.44
CA GLN A 89 -47.35 11.32 -22.81
C GLN A 89 -46.43 11.52 -21.60
N LYS A 90 -46.95 12.00 -20.46
CA LYS A 90 -46.17 12.16 -19.23
C LYS A 90 -45.56 10.83 -18.75
N ILE A 91 -46.33 9.74 -18.78
CA ILE A 91 -45.86 8.40 -18.39
C ILE A 91 -44.74 7.92 -19.33
N LEU A 92 -44.90 8.13 -20.64
CA LEU A 92 -43.86 7.77 -21.61
C LEU A 92 -42.57 8.56 -21.36
N LEU A 93 -42.70 9.85 -21.05
CA LEU A 93 -41.57 10.73 -20.77
C LEU A 93 -40.85 10.34 -19.47
N GLN A 94 -41.59 10.04 -18.39
CA GLN A 94 -41.02 9.52 -17.14
C GLN A 94 -40.30 8.18 -17.33
N LYS A 95 -40.84 7.30 -18.19
CA LYS A 95 -40.19 6.03 -18.53
C LYS A 95 -38.87 6.24 -19.27
N GLU A 96 -38.82 7.17 -20.20
CA GLU A 96 -37.58 7.52 -20.90
C GLU A 96 -36.54 8.10 -19.96
N GLN A 97 -36.95 8.99 -19.05
CA GLN A 97 -36.07 9.55 -18.01
C GLN A 97 -35.49 8.45 -17.10
N LEU A 98 -36.34 7.55 -16.59
CA LEU A 98 -35.91 6.42 -15.76
C LEU A 98 -34.93 5.49 -16.49
N LYS A 99 -35.17 5.23 -17.78
CA LYS A 99 -34.24 4.43 -18.60
C LYS A 99 -32.91 5.13 -18.80
N GLN A 100 -32.91 6.42 -19.07
CA GLN A 100 -31.68 7.20 -19.23
C GLN A 100 -30.88 7.25 -17.93
N GLU A 101 -31.53 7.51 -16.80
CA GLU A 101 -30.89 7.52 -15.49
C GLU A 101 -30.26 6.15 -15.17
N TYR A 102 -30.97 5.06 -15.48
CA TYR A 102 -30.44 3.71 -15.28
C TYR A 102 -29.22 3.41 -16.16
N GLN A 103 -29.27 3.80 -17.44
CA GLN A 103 -28.12 3.65 -18.35
C GLN A 103 -26.91 4.46 -17.92
N LEU A 104 -27.12 5.66 -17.36
CA LEU A 104 -26.04 6.48 -16.82
C LEU A 104 -25.41 5.82 -15.60
N LYS A 105 -26.22 5.33 -14.66
CA LYS A 105 -25.74 4.58 -13.49
C LYS A 105 -24.92 3.36 -13.87
N LEU A 106 -25.37 2.58 -14.85
CA LEU A 106 -24.61 1.43 -15.36
C LEU A 106 -23.24 1.87 -15.91
N LYS A 107 -23.20 2.91 -16.73
CA LYS A 107 -21.94 3.43 -17.29
C LYS A 107 -20.98 3.95 -16.22
N GLU A 108 -21.49 4.57 -15.16
CA GLU A 108 -20.67 5.02 -14.02
C GLU A 108 -20.09 3.82 -13.28
N THR A 109 -20.92 2.82 -12.94
CA THR A 109 -20.45 1.60 -12.26
C THR A 109 -19.42 0.81 -13.08
N GLU A 110 -19.56 0.75 -14.40
CA GLU A 110 -18.58 0.12 -15.28
C GLU A 110 -17.24 0.87 -15.30
N LYS A 111 -17.29 2.21 -15.33
CA LYS A 111 -16.08 3.04 -15.28
C LYS A 111 -15.35 2.88 -13.96
N ASP A 112 -16.09 2.89 -12.85
CA ASP A 112 -15.52 2.75 -11.51
C ASP A 112 -14.87 1.37 -11.35
N ALA A 113 -15.53 0.31 -11.79
CA ALA A 113 -14.96 -1.04 -11.78
C ALA A 113 -13.65 -1.14 -12.59
N VAL A 114 -13.62 -0.58 -13.80
CA VAL A 114 -12.41 -0.58 -14.65
C VAL A 114 -11.27 0.24 -14.01
N MET A 115 -11.59 1.33 -13.32
CA MET A 115 -10.60 2.15 -12.62
C MET A 115 -10.03 1.44 -11.40
N GLU A 116 -10.88 0.75 -10.62
CA GLU A 116 -10.46 -0.07 -9.48
C GLU A 116 -9.53 -1.20 -9.91
N GLU A 117 -9.89 -1.96 -10.94
CA GLU A 117 -9.06 -3.06 -11.47
C GLU A 117 -7.65 -2.58 -11.87
N LYS A 118 -7.57 -1.45 -12.58
CA LYS A 118 -6.28 -0.85 -12.96
C LYS A 118 -5.45 -0.43 -11.76
N LEU A 119 -6.08 0.15 -10.74
CA LEU A 119 -5.41 0.60 -9.53
C LEU A 119 -4.81 -0.58 -8.75
N TYR A 120 -5.53 -1.70 -8.67
CA TYR A 120 -5.02 -2.94 -8.06
C TYR A 120 -3.83 -3.52 -8.83
N ILE A 121 -3.87 -3.53 -10.17
CA ILE A 121 -2.75 -4.00 -10.99
C ILE A 121 -1.51 -3.13 -10.76
N VAL A 122 -1.66 -1.81 -10.74
CA VAL A 122 -0.55 -0.88 -10.47
C VAL A 122 0.02 -1.09 -9.07
N LEU A 123 -0.84 -1.27 -8.06
CA LEU A 123 -0.42 -1.51 -6.68
C LEU A 123 0.35 -2.83 -6.55
N LEU A 124 -0.08 -3.88 -7.25
CA LEU A 124 0.62 -5.18 -7.29
C LEU A 124 2.01 -5.06 -7.92
N ILE A 125 2.13 -4.33 -9.04
CA ILE A 125 3.43 -4.06 -9.69
C ILE A 125 4.34 -3.26 -8.76
N ALA A 126 3.82 -2.22 -8.10
CA ALA A 126 4.60 -1.41 -7.16
C ALA A 126 5.13 -2.25 -5.99
N LEU A 127 4.31 -3.15 -5.44
CA LEU A 127 4.71 -4.06 -4.38
C LEU A 127 5.79 -5.05 -4.85
N LEU A 128 5.68 -5.56 -6.08
CA LEU A 128 6.67 -6.44 -6.67
C LEU A 128 8.02 -5.73 -6.84
N ILE A 129 8.05 -4.49 -7.33
CA ILE A 129 9.27 -3.68 -7.42
C ILE A 129 9.90 -3.46 -6.04
N LEU A 130 9.08 -3.17 -5.03
CA LEU A 130 9.55 -2.93 -3.66
C LEU A 130 10.19 -4.19 -3.06
N THR A 131 9.59 -5.36 -3.27
CA THR A 131 10.18 -6.64 -2.83
C THR A 131 11.51 -6.95 -3.51
N ILE A 132 11.60 -6.79 -4.84
CA ILE A 132 12.86 -6.98 -5.58
C ILE A 132 13.95 -6.02 -5.09
N SER A 133 13.60 -4.74 -4.91
CA SER A 133 14.52 -3.72 -4.40
C SER A 133 15.02 -4.08 -3.00
N PHE A 134 14.13 -4.54 -2.12
CA PHE A 134 14.48 -4.98 -0.78
C PHE A 134 15.45 -6.18 -0.79
N PHE A 135 15.17 -7.21 -1.59
CA PHE A 135 16.06 -8.38 -1.72
C PHE A 135 17.43 -8.00 -2.29
N THR A 136 17.45 -7.12 -3.29
CA THR A 136 18.68 -6.62 -3.89
C THR A 136 19.52 -5.87 -2.85
N TYR A 137 18.90 -4.94 -2.12
CA TYR A 137 19.55 -4.22 -1.02
C TYR A 137 20.09 -5.18 0.05
N TYR A 138 19.28 -6.14 0.49
CA TYR A 138 19.71 -7.13 1.48
C TYR A 138 20.89 -7.98 1.00
N TYR A 139 20.86 -8.44 -0.24
CA TYR A 139 21.95 -9.20 -0.86
C TYR A 139 23.25 -8.39 -0.90
N PHE A 140 23.19 -7.14 -1.36
CA PHE A 140 24.37 -6.27 -1.40
C PHE A 140 24.89 -5.93 0.00
N LYS A 141 24.00 -5.69 0.96
CA LYS A 141 24.37 -5.43 2.35
C LYS A 141 25.13 -6.62 2.95
N LYS A 142 24.56 -7.82 2.84
CA LYS A 142 25.20 -9.04 3.34
C LYS A 142 26.56 -9.29 2.69
N ARG A 143 26.65 -9.09 1.36
CA ARG A 143 27.93 -9.19 0.64
C ARG A 143 28.99 -8.18 1.11
N ARG A 144 28.59 -6.97 1.54
CA ARG A 144 29.54 -6.00 2.12
C ARG A 144 30.00 -6.42 3.51
N GLU A 145 29.07 -6.88 4.35
CA GLU A 145 29.38 -7.39 5.69
C GLU A 145 30.35 -8.57 5.64
N ASP A 146 30.11 -9.54 4.74
CA ASP A 146 31.00 -10.69 4.56
C ASP A 146 32.41 -10.26 4.13
N LYS A 147 32.53 -9.29 3.22
CA LYS A 147 33.82 -8.72 2.81
C LYS A 147 34.52 -7.99 3.94
N LEU A 148 33.79 -7.20 4.73
CA LEU A 148 34.34 -6.48 5.87
C LEU A 148 34.86 -7.45 6.94
N MET A 149 34.13 -8.54 7.19
CA MET A 149 34.54 -9.59 8.12
C MET A 149 35.83 -10.27 7.67
N ALA A 150 35.93 -10.64 6.39
CA ALA A 150 37.17 -11.20 5.83
C ALA A 150 38.36 -10.20 5.90
N TYR A 151 38.10 -8.91 5.68
CA TYR A 151 39.13 -7.88 5.76
C TYR A 151 39.63 -7.69 7.20
N ASN A 152 38.71 -7.70 8.17
CA ASN A 152 39.03 -7.61 9.59
C ASN A 152 39.84 -8.82 10.07
N ASP A 153 39.48 -10.02 9.62
CA ASP A 153 40.20 -11.24 9.97
C ASP A 153 41.64 -11.23 9.41
N ASN A 154 41.81 -10.78 8.16
CA ASN A 154 43.13 -10.56 7.58
C ASN A 154 43.94 -9.50 8.36
N LEU A 155 43.34 -8.36 8.71
CA LEU A 155 43.99 -7.32 9.51
C LEU A 155 44.46 -7.88 10.85
N LYS A 156 43.62 -8.64 11.55
CA LYS A 156 43.97 -9.27 12.82
C LYS A 156 45.15 -10.22 12.66
N LYS A 157 45.18 -11.00 11.58
CA LYS A 157 46.32 -11.87 11.25
C LYS A 157 47.60 -11.08 10.99
N TYR A 158 47.52 -9.97 10.24
CA TYR A 158 48.66 -9.07 10.01
C TYR A 158 49.20 -8.48 11.33
N PHE A 159 48.32 -8.04 12.23
CA PHE A 159 48.75 -7.51 13.53
C PHE A 159 49.43 -8.57 14.40
N HIS A 160 48.87 -9.78 14.51
CA HIS A 160 49.51 -10.85 15.26
C HIS A 160 50.86 -11.26 14.67
N GLN A 161 50.98 -11.30 13.34
CA GLN A 161 52.26 -11.62 12.69
C GLN A 161 53.30 -10.53 12.98
N LYS A 162 52.92 -9.25 12.85
CA LYS A 162 53.80 -8.12 13.13
C LYS A 162 54.19 -8.04 14.61
N GLU A 163 53.27 -8.35 15.51
CA GLU A 163 53.54 -8.42 16.94
C GLU A 163 54.53 -9.54 17.28
N ASN A 164 54.36 -10.73 16.69
CA ASN A 164 55.30 -11.84 16.87
C ASN A 164 56.68 -11.52 16.29
N GLU A 165 56.74 -10.87 15.13
CA GLU A 165 58.00 -10.43 14.53
C GLU A 165 58.71 -9.39 15.40
N ALA A 166 57.97 -8.41 15.94
CA ALA A 166 58.52 -7.44 16.88
C ALA A 166 59.02 -8.11 18.18
N ARG A 167 58.27 -9.08 18.73
CA ARG A 167 58.69 -9.87 19.89
C ARG A 167 59.97 -10.65 19.62
N LEU A 168 60.08 -11.27 18.43
CA LEU A 168 61.30 -11.96 17.99
C LEU A 168 62.49 -11.01 17.87
N GLN A 169 62.32 -9.84 17.24
CA GLN A 169 63.38 -8.84 17.12
C GLN A 169 63.82 -8.29 18.48
N ILE A 170 62.89 -8.09 19.42
CA ILE A 170 63.21 -7.68 20.79
C ILE A 170 64.00 -8.79 21.50
N ALA A 171 63.57 -10.05 21.37
CA ALA A 171 64.28 -11.20 21.94
C ALA A 171 65.69 -11.36 21.38
N GLU A 172 65.85 -11.22 20.07
CA GLU A 172 67.14 -11.25 19.37
C GLU A 172 68.07 -10.16 19.88
N LYS A 173 67.61 -8.90 19.93
CA LYS A 173 68.40 -7.78 20.46
C LYS A 173 68.78 -7.97 21.93
N ILE A 174 67.88 -8.51 22.76
CA ILE A 174 68.19 -8.80 24.17
C ILE A 174 69.25 -9.90 24.25
N LEU A 175 69.11 -10.97 23.46
CA LEU A 175 70.06 -12.08 23.42
C LEU A 175 71.44 -11.63 22.95
N ASP A 176 71.50 -10.78 21.92
CA ASP A 176 72.75 -10.16 21.45
C ASP A 176 73.39 -9.26 22.52
N THR A 177 72.58 -8.48 23.23
CA THR A 177 73.07 -7.62 24.32
C THR A 177 73.62 -8.45 25.49
N ILE A 178 72.96 -9.55 25.86
CA ILE A 178 73.46 -10.52 26.85
C ILE A 178 74.77 -11.13 26.37
N ASN A 179 74.82 -11.60 25.12
CA ASN A 179 76.01 -12.25 24.54
C ASN A 179 77.20 -11.29 24.37
N SER A 180 76.95 -9.98 24.21
CA SER A 180 78.00 -8.94 24.17
C SER A 180 78.78 -8.77 25.48
N GLY A 181 78.29 -9.36 26.59
CA GLY A 181 78.99 -9.37 27.88
C GLY A 181 79.14 -8.01 28.56
N HIS A 182 78.36 -7.00 28.15
CA HIS A 182 78.40 -5.63 28.68
C HIS A 182 77.36 -5.35 29.80
N LEU A 183 76.66 -6.37 30.29
CA LEU A 183 75.61 -6.25 31.30
C LEU A 183 76.05 -6.85 32.64
N ASP A 184 75.69 -6.19 33.74
CA ASP A 184 75.87 -6.74 35.10
C ASP A 184 74.86 -7.88 35.37
N LYS A 185 75.21 -8.84 36.24
CA LYS A 185 74.43 -10.07 36.48
C LYS A 185 72.99 -9.81 36.95
N GLU A 186 72.76 -8.70 37.65
CA GLU A 186 71.41 -8.28 38.05
C GLU A 186 70.58 -7.78 36.87
N GLN A 187 71.19 -7.07 35.91
CA GLN A 187 70.52 -6.53 34.73
C GLN A 187 70.17 -7.65 33.73
N GLU A 188 71.05 -8.64 33.59
CA GLU A 188 70.81 -9.84 32.77
C GLU A 188 69.59 -10.63 33.30
N ASN A 189 69.52 -10.86 34.61
CA ASN A 189 68.37 -11.55 35.23
C ASN A 189 67.06 -10.77 35.12
N GLN A 190 67.08 -9.44 35.16
CA GLN A 190 65.89 -8.60 34.94
C GLN A 190 65.41 -8.67 33.48
N LEU A 191 66.33 -8.66 32.50
CA LEU A 191 66.02 -8.81 31.08
C LEU A 191 65.43 -10.19 30.75
N ILE A 192 66.01 -11.26 31.32
CA ILE A 192 65.49 -12.63 31.17
C ILE A 192 64.10 -12.78 31.80
N ARG A 193 63.83 -12.11 32.93
CA ARG A 193 62.48 -12.06 33.55
C ARG A 193 61.47 -11.30 32.69
N ALA A 194 61.86 -10.18 32.08
CA ALA A 194 61.01 -9.44 31.16
C ALA A 194 60.69 -10.24 29.88
N LEU A 195 61.63 -11.06 29.40
CA LEU A 195 61.47 -11.89 28.20
C LEU A 195 60.61 -13.15 28.44
N SER A 196 60.67 -13.74 29.63
CA SER A 196 59.91 -14.95 29.99
C SER A 196 58.42 -14.71 30.29
N GLY A 197 57.94 -13.47 30.12
CA GLY A 197 56.53 -13.11 30.30
C GLY A 197 56.07 -13.05 31.77
N ALA A 198 57.01 -13.08 32.73
CA ALA A 198 56.73 -12.94 34.15
C ALA A 198 56.65 -11.47 34.56
N THR A 199 55.93 -10.65 33.80
CA THR A 199 55.52 -9.31 34.23
C THR A 199 54.18 -9.46 34.93
N THR A 200 54.20 -9.36 36.26
CA THR A 200 53.00 -9.20 37.09
C THR A 200 52.11 -8.14 36.44
N GLN A 201 50.91 -8.55 36.03
CA GLN A 201 49.90 -7.65 35.47
C GLN A 201 49.59 -6.57 36.52
N GLN A 202 50.15 -5.38 36.38
CA GLN A 202 49.51 -4.18 36.87
C GLN A 202 48.57 -3.72 35.76
N GLU A 203 47.28 -3.91 35.99
CA GLU A 203 46.22 -3.25 35.24
C GLU A 203 46.39 -1.73 35.37
N THR A 204 47.05 -1.11 34.40
CA THR A 204 46.84 0.29 34.09
C THR A 204 45.89 0.37 32.91
N THR A 205 44.63 0.54 33.23
CA THR A 205 43.56 0.96 32.32
C THR A 205 44.01 2.16 31.49
N PRO A 206 44.08 2.08 30.15
CA PRO A 206 44.21 3.26 29.32
C PRO A 206 42.85 3.96 29.29
N GLN A 207 42.75 5.14 29.90
CA GLN A 207 41.66 6.07 29.62
C GLN A 207 41.81 6.54 28.17
N GLU A 208 40.82 6.20 27.35
CA GLU A 208 40.65 6.68 26.00
C GLU A 208 40.13 8.12 26.07
N GLU A 209 41.03 9.11 26.10
CA GLU A 209 40.67 10.51 25.82
C GLU A 209 40.35 10.64 24.32
N ILE A 210 39.05 10.70 24.03
CA ILE A 210 38.53 11.09 22.72
C ILE A 210 38.84 12.58 22.52
N PRO A 211 39.62 13.00 21.50
CA PRO A 211 39.72 14.40 21.16
C PRO A 211 38.40 14.86 20.55
N GLN A 212 37.71 15.76 21.26
CA GLN A 212 36.57 16.51 20.77
C GLN A 212 37.01 17.36 19.57
N ILE A 213 36.51 17.05 18.39
CA ILE A 213 36.65 17.91 17.21
C ILE A 213 35.65 19.06 17.37
N GLU A 214 36.20 20.27 17.50
CA GLU A 214 35.50 21.56 17.52
C GLU A 214 34.50 21.68 16.35
N GLU A 215 33.22 21.85 16.68
CA GLU A 215 32.26 22.55 15.83
C GLU A 215 32.72 24.02 15.65
N LYS A 216 33.34 24.34 14.51
CA LYS A 216 33.48 25.72 14.05
C LYS A 216 32.67 25.94 12.78
N LYS A 217 31.60 26.71 12.97
CA LYS A 217 30.83 27.47 11.98
C LYS A 217 31.70 27.99 10.82
N PHE A 218 31.33 27.65 9.60
CA PHE A 218 31.48 28.48 8.40
C PHE A 218 30.06 28.67 7.86
N ILE A 219 29.37 29.74 8.27
CA ILE A 219 29.21 31.00 7.52
C ILE A 219 28.79 30.74 6.06
N GLU A 220 27.47 30.72 5.91
CA GLU A 220 26.71 31.04 4.72
C GLU A 220 27.07 32.47 4.28
N ILE A 221 27.76 32.61 3.15
CA ILE A 221 27.89 33.87 2.42
C ILE A 221 26.90 33.78 1.27
N GLU A 222 25.71 34.31 1.49
CA GLU A 222 24.76 34.64 0.45
C GLU A 222 25.17 36.00 -0.13
N HIS A 223 25.72 36.00 -1.34
CA HIS A 223 25.88 37.18 -2.17
C HIS A 223 25.68 36.74 -3.62
N LYS A 224 24.47 36.95 -4.15
CA LYS A 224 24.17 37.77 -5.35
C LYS A 224 22.87 37.34 -6.02
#